data_AF-A0A1J0R8P2-F1
#
_entry.id   AF-A0A1J0R8P2-F1
#
_cell.length_a   1.000
_cell.length_b   1.000
_cell.length_c   1.000
_cell.angle_alpha   90.00
_cell.angle_beta   90.00
_cell.angle_gamma   90.00
#
_symmetry.space_group_name_H-M   'P 1'
#
loop_
_entity.id
_entity.type
_entity.pdbx_description
1 polymer ?
#
loop_
_entity_poly.entity_id
_entity_poly.type
_entity_poly.pdbx_seq_one_letter_code
_entity_poly.pdbx_strand_id
1 'polypeptide(L)'
;MRSKHAALSALAQQRLNEAVSKTPVVSTTILNAVTKIRQRTSELRTLQYIKGGATGQASAKAEFGTSSDYLAQGAHKTCSVTVTNPAKTGKLCDGDNSDDLALKQGLVELTDTTELLLTPDSKFDSLVSKTVIHVHGNAASMTTATTTDNFCSQNAVDTLATAQNAVALQTLKLETIKQPAQGAMTKQPANNCVDDSSEKDKELMTTKKTAATLCNVGNLRLQVPATVETLTVGQLKADSSFKNIIRLLLGTAADKDDDDKKAHAAVNRLFGSDSDNLGEKFINKLSEITIKYKLSGADTTVKGDAISAATPIGSHIAYCIERNQKALRAQVSAENPQASSKQTKDCKEEKD
;
A
#
# COMPACT_ATOMS: atom_id res chain seq x y z
N MET A 1 16.42 -39.98 9.71
CA MET A 1 15.21 -39.46 9.00
C MET A 1 14.54 -38.28 9.73
N ARG A 2 14.36 -38.33 11.07
CA ARG A 2 13.73 -37.26 11.85
C ARG A 2 14.48 -35.92 11.83
N SER A 3 15.80 -35.93 11.93
CA SER A 3 16.64 -34.71 11.92
C SER A 3 16.54 -33.89 10.63
N LYS A 4 16.36 -34.53 9.47
CA LYS A 4 16.22 -33.86 8.17
C LYS A 4 14.94 -33.00 8.12
N HIS A 5 13.79 -33.62 8.43
CA HIS A 5 12.50 -32.93 8.43
C HIS A 5 12.40 -31.89 9.56
N ALA A 6 13.05 -32.12 10.71
CA ALA A 6 13.14 -31.13 11.78
C ALA A 6 13.90 -29.87 11.32
N ALA A 7 15.02 -30.02 10.62
CA ALA A 7 15.77 -28.87 10.06
C ALA A 7 14.96 -28.11 9.01
N LEU A 8 14.31 -28.82 8.07
CA LEU A 8 13.48 -28.20 7.04
C LEU A 8 12.26 -27.48 7.65
N SER A 9 11.65 -28.05 8.69
CA SER A 9 10.55 -27.44 9.42
C SER A 9 10.99 -26.17 10.16
N ALA A 10 12.16 -26.19 10.81
CA ALA A 10 12.72 -25.01 11.46
C ALA A 10 13.01 -23.89 10.44
N LEU A 11 13.54 -24.22 9.26
CA LEU A 11 13.76 -23.26 8.19
C LEU A 11 12.44 -22.68 7.65
N ALA A 12 11.44 -23.52 7.44
CA ALA A 12 10.11 -23.10 7.01
C ALA A 12 9.48 -22.14 8.02
N GLN A 13 9.57 -22.43 9.32
CA GLN A 13 9.08 -21.55 10.39
C GLN A 13 9.81 -20.21 10.41
N GLN A 14 11.14 -20.23 10.25
CA GLN A 14 11.90 -18.98 10.20
C GLN A 14 11.50 -18.11 9.01
N ARG A 15 11.32 -18.71 7.83
CA ARG A 15 10.88 -17.99 6.63
C ARG A 15 9.44 -17.48 6.75
N LEU A 16 8.56 -18.24 7.41
CA LEU A 16 7.23 -17.77 7.75
C LEU A 16 7.30 -16.55 8.69
N ASN A 17 8.11 -16.62 9.74
CA ASN A 17 8.29 -15.51 10.67
C ASN A 17 8.88 -14.27 9.97
N GLU A 18 9.83 -14.47 9.05
CA GLU A 18 10.38 -13.40 8.23
C GLU A 18 9.31 -12.75 7.36
N ALA A 19 8.51 -13.55 6.65
CA ALA A 19 7.41 -13.06 5.83
C ALA A 19 6.40 -12.27 6.69
N VAL A 20 5.95 -12.85 7.80
CA VAL A 20 5.00 -12.23 8.74
C VAL A 20 5.56 -10.94 9.34
N SER A 21 6.85 -10.89 9.69
CA SER A 21 7.48 -9.69 10.25
C SER A 21 7.60 -8.54 9.23
N LYS A 22 7.73 -8.86 7.94
CA LYS A 22 7.80 -7.87 6.85
C LYS A 22 6.41 -7.40 6.40
N THR A 23 5.36 -8.20 6.58
CA THR A 23 3.99 -7.85 6.18
C THR A 23 3.50 -6.51 6.75
N PRO A 24 3.64 -6.20 8.06
CA PRO A 24 3.19 -4.92 8.63
C PRO A 24 3.83 -3.68 7.99
N VAL A 25 5.11 -3.76 7.60
CA VAL A 25 5.83 -2.65 6.95
C VAL A 25 5.26 -2.40 5.55
N VAL A 26 4.95 -3.47 4.81
CA VAL A 26 4.31 -3.36 3.50
C VAL A 26 2.89 -2.80 3.63
N SER A 27 2.10 -3.30 4.58
CA SER A 27 0.73 -2.83 4.83
C SER A 27 0.69 -1.34 5.21
N THR A 28 1.56 -0.89 6.11
CA THR A 28 1.60 0.52 6.52
C THR A 28 2.05 1.44 5.38
N THR A 29 3.02 1.00 4.57
CA THR A 29 3.47 1.77 3.41
C THR A 29 2.36 1.91 2.36
N ILE A 30 1.64 0.82 2.06
CA ILE A 30 0.49 0.83 1.13
C ILE A 30 -0.62 1.75 1.66
N LEU A 31 -1.00 1.64 2.93
CA LEU A 31 -2.04 2.48 3.53
C LEU A 31 -1.69 3.97 3.48
N ASN A 32 -0.44 4.31 3.76
CA ASN A 32 0.05 5.69 3.65
C ASN A 32 -0.03 6.20 2.20
N ALA A 33 0.31 5.36 1.22
CA ALA A 33 0.19 5.73 -0.19
C ALA A 33 -1.26 5.92 -0.63
N VAL A 34 -2.17 5.02 -0.24
CA VAL A 34 -3.61 5.17 -0.50
C VAL A 34 -4.13 6.48 0.07
N THR A 35 -3.72 6.85 1.28
CA THR A 35 -4.11 8.11 1.92
C THR A 35 -3.63 9.32 1.11
N LYS A 36 -2.36 9.32 0.71
CA LYS A 36 -1.76 10.37 -0.11
C LYS A 36 -2.42 10.49 -1.50
N ILE A 37 -2.74 9.38 -2.16
CA ILE A 37 -3.42 9.37 -3.46
C ILE A 37 -4.84 9.94 -3.30
N ARG A 38 -5.58 9.54 -2.25
CA ARG A 38 -6.91 10.09 -1.94
C ARG A 38 -6.87 11.59 -1.66
N GLN A 39 -5.81 12.06 -1.00
CA GLN A 39 -5.59 13.49 -0.81
C GLN A 39 -5.45 14.20 -2.17
N ARG A 40 -4.57 13.72 -3.07
CA ARG A 40 -4.42 14.31 -4.41
C ARG A 40 -5.73 14.30 -5.20
N THR A 41 -6.47 13.20 -5.14
CA THR A 41 -7.80 13.11 -5.78
C THR A 41 -8.75 14.18 -5.24
N SER A 42 -8.75 14.43 -3.93
CA SER A 42 -9.60 15.44 -3.29
C SER A 42 -9.20 16.87 -3.66
N GLU A 43 -7.90 17.15 -3.72
CA GLU A 43 -7.38 18.41 -4.23
C GLU A 43 -7.81 18.66 -5.68
N LEU A 44 -7.65 17.67 -6.56
CA LEU A 44 -8.07 17.76 -7.96
C LEU A 44 -9.58 17.98 -8.11
N ARG A 45 -10.40 17.33 -7.27
CA ARG A 45 -11.86 17.56 -7.23
C ARG A 45 -12.16 19.00 -6.86
N THR A 46 -11.49 19.53 -5.84
CA THR A 46 -11.66 20.92 -5.41
C THR A 46 -11.25 21.90 -6.51
N LEU A 47 -10.12 21.64 -7.17
CA LEU A 47 -9.67 22.43 -8.31
C LEU A 47 -10.69 22.40 -9.46
N GLN A 48 -11.24 21.23 -9.79
CA GLN A 48 -12.25 21.09 -10.82
C GLN A 48 -13.58 21.76 -10.44
N TYR A 49 -13.97 21.68 -9.17
CA TYR A 49 -15.16 22.34 -8.66
C TYR A 49 -15.06 23.87 -8.79
N ILE A 50 -13.91 24.44 -8.42
CA ILE A 50 -13.67 25.89 -8.41
C ILE A 50 -13.39 26.44 -9.82
N LYS A 51 -12.55 25.75 -10.62
CA LYS A 51 -12.03 26.26 -11.90
C LYS A 51 -12.54 25.53 -13.14
N GLY A 52 -13.23 24.40 -12.98
CA GLY A 52 -13.73 23.58 -14.09
C GLY A 52 -15.14 23.97 -14.57
N GLY A 53 -15.79 24.92 -13.88
CA GLY A 53 -17.09 25.47 -14.25
C GLY A 53 -17.00 26.49 -15.40
N ALA A 54 -18.17 26.85 -15.94
CA ALA A 54 -18.25 27.97 -16.87
C ALA A 54 -17.90 29.28 -16.17
N THR A 55 -17.41 30.24 -16.95
CA THR A 55 -17.19 31.62 -16.53
C THR A 55 -18.50 32.21 -15.98
N GLY A 56 -18.48 32.70 -14.74
CA GLY A 56 -19.67 33.26 -14.09
C GLY A 56 -20.25 34.45 -14.86
N GLN A 57 -21.56 34.63 -14.69
CA GLN A 57 -22.32 35.76 -15.23
C GLN A 57 -22.95 36.54 -14.08
N ALA A 58 -23.33 37.79 -14.34
CA ALA A 58 -24.08 38.59 -13.39
C ALA A 58 -25.37 37.84 -12.99
N SER A 59 -25.50 37.50 -11.71
CA SER A 59 -26.50 36.53 -11.22
C SER A 59 -27.56 37.15 -10.33
N ALA A 60 -27.40 38.42 -9.94
CA ALA A 60 -28.38 39.18 -9.20
C ALA A 60 -28.42 40.62 -9.69
N LYS A 61 -29.52 41.30 -9.37
CA LYS A 61 -29.70 42.74 -9.65
C LYS A 61 -28.47 43.50 -9.19
N ALA A 62 -27.97 44.39 -10.03
CA ALA A 62 -26.91 45.30 -9.61
C ALA A 62 -27.40 46.18 -8.46
N GLU A 63 -26.46 46.72 -7.69
CA GLU A 63 -26.74 47.72 -6.66
C GLU A 63 -26.01 49.00 -7.00
N PHE A 64 -26.75 50.11 -6.92
CA PHE A 64 -26.18 51.44 -7.07
C PHE A 64 -26.06 52.10 -5.70
N GLY A 65 -24.96 52.80 -5.47
CA GLY A 65 -24.75 53.53 -4.22
C GLY A 65 -23.72 54.63 -4.35
N THR A 66 -23.35 55.17 -3.18
CA THR A 66 -22.28 56.15 -3.03
C THR A 66 -21.33 55.69 -1.92
N SER A 67 -20.04 55.94 -2.10
CA SER A 67 -18.97 55.65 -1.13
C SER A 67 -18.01 56.84 -1.05
N SER A 68 -17.31 57.01 0.07
CA SER A 68 -16.26 58.03 0.25
C SER A 68 -14.88 57.44 0.51
N ASP A 69 -14.75 56.12 0.57
CA ASP A 69 -13.64 55.48 1.30
C ASP A 69 -12.66 54.72 0.38
N TYR A 70 -12.72 54.92 -0.94
CA TYR A 70 -11.89 54.20 -1.92
C TYR A 70 -11.21 55.10 -2.95
N LEU A 71 -11.97 55.87 -3.75
CA LEU A 71 -11.40 56.78 -4.77
C LEU A 71 -11.35 58.23 -4.28
N ALA A 72 -10.14 58.80 -4.24
CA ALA A 72 -9.82 60.19 -3.86
C ALA A 72 -10.46 60.67 -2.54
N GLN A 73 -10.18 61.89 -2.10
CA GLN A 73 -10.96 62.49 -1.00
C GLN A 73 -12.28 63.02 -1.57
N GLY A 74 -13.37 62.27 -1.40
CA GLY A 74 -14.73 62.69 -1.79
C GLY A 74 -15.71 61.56 -2.06
N ALA A 75 -17.00 61.90 -2.10
CA ALA A 75 -18.05 60.94 -2.45
C ALA A 75 -17.98 60.56 -3.94
N HIS A 76 -17.95 59.26 -4.23
CA HIS A 76 -17.98 58.67 -5.57
C HIS A 76 -19.11 57.65 -5.65
N LYS A 77 -19.53 57.34 -6.89
CA LYS A 77 -20.62 56.40 -7.15
C LYS A 77 -20.10 54.97 -7.22
N THR A 78 -20.92 54.02 -6.77
CA THR A 78 -20.61 52.59 -6.83
C THR A 78 -21.66 51.85 -7.65
N CYS A 79 -21.21 50.84 -8.39
CA CYS A 79 -22.06 49.85 -9.01
C CYS A 79 -21.55 48.47 -8.63
N SER A 80 -22.33 47.75 -7.82
CA SER A 80 -22.00 46.39 -7.39
C SER A 80 -22.74 45.40 -8.26
N VAL A 81 -22.00 44.45 -8.86
CA VAL A 81 -22.58 43.36 -9.64
C VAL A 81 -22.20 42.04 -8.97
N THR A 82 -23.21 41.26 -8.58
CA THR A 82 -22.98 39.92 -8.03
C THR A 82 -22.78 38.93 -9.17
N VAL A 83 -21.72 38.13 -9.10
CA VAL A 83 -21.41 37.09 -10.09
C VAL A 83 -21.39 35.73 -9.41
N THR A 84 -22.12 34.77 -9.97
CA THR A 84 -22.08 33.38 -9.51
C THR A 84 -21.30 32.53 -10.51
N ASN A 85 -20.28 31.83 -10.02
CA ASN A 85 -19.60 30.79 -10.78
C ASN A 85 -20.31 29.46 -10.50
N PRO A 86 -21.03 28.88 -11.48
CA PRO A 86 -21.68 27.59 -11.26
C PRO A 86 -20.60 26.53 -11.06
N ALA A 87 -20.68 25.84 -9.93
CA ALA A 87 -19.81 24.71 -9.66
C ALA A 87 -20.10 23.58 -10.66
N LYS A 88 -19.05 22.86 -11.06
CA LYS A 88 -19.21 21.63 -11.84
C LYS A 88 -19.22 20.43 -10.92
N THR A 89 -20.21 19.55 -11.08
CA THR A 89 -20.13 18.18 -10.56
C THR A 89 -18.99 17.48 -11.30
N GLY A 90 -17.84 17.34 -10.64
CA GLY A 90 -16.70 16.62 -11.19
C GLY A 90 -17.11 15.20 -11.60
N LYS A 91 -16.52 14.67 -12.68
CA LYS A 91 -16.71 13.28 -13.06
C LYS A 91 -15.74 12.44 -12.23
N LEU A 92 -16.26 11.59 -11.37
CA LEU A 92 -15.45 10.60 -10.66
C LEU A 92 -15.19 9.40 -11.59
N CYS A 93 -13.99 8.85 -11.52
CA CYS A 93 -13.86 7.42 -11.77
C CYS A 93 -14.51 6.72 -10.58
N ASP A 94 -15.48 5.85 -10.84
CA ASP A 94 -16.02 5.01 -9.78
C ASP A 94 -14.90 4.15 -9.22
N GLY A 95 -14.88 3.99 -7.89
CA GLY A 95 -13.90 3.12 -7.25
C GLY A 95 -14.25 1.68 -7.56
N ASP A 96 -13.34 0.94 -8.18
CA ASP A 96 -13.43 -0.50 -8.32
C ASP A 96 -12.54 -1.17 -7.26
N ASN A 97 -13.17 -1.98 -6.41
CA ASN A 97 -12.48 -2.78 -5.40
C ASN A 97 -12.67 -4.29 -5.66
N SER A 98 -13.18 -4.68 -6.82
CA SER A 98 -13.30 -6.08 -7.19
C SER A 98 -11.90 -6.63 -7.47
N ASP A 99 -11.60 -7.82 -6.95
CA ASP A 99 -10.38 -8.55 -7.33
C ASP A 99 -10.58 -9.14 -8.74
N ASP A 100 -10.48 -8.28 -9.74
CA ASP A 100 -10.68 -8.62 -11.13
C ASP A 100 -9.39 -8.53 -11.96
N LEU A 101 -9.51 -8.90 -13.23
CA LEU A 101 -8.37 -8.88 -14.15
C LEU A 101 -7.88 -7.44 -14.40
N ALA A 102 -8.80 -6.46 -14.38
CA ALA A 102 -8.49 -5.07 -14.67
C ALA A 102 -7.61 -4.46 -13.57
N LEU A 103 -7.89 -4.75 -12.30
CA LEU A 103 -7.08 -4.30 -11.17
C LEU A 103 -5.69 -4.94 -11.17
N LYS A 104 -5.60 -6.23 -11.51
CA LYS A 104 -4.32 -6.93 -11.70
C LYS A 104 -3.50 -6.34 -12.85
N GLN A 105 -4.16 -6.02 -13.96
CA GLN A 105 -3.51 -5.39 -15.10
C GLN A 105 -3.05 -3.96 -14.78
N GLY A 106 -3.87 -3.20 -14.04
CA GLY A 106 -3.50 -1.86 -13.58
C GLY A 106 -2.26 -1.86 -12.66
N LEU A 107 -2.07 -2.90 -11.85
CA LEU A 107 -0.85 -3.06 -11.05
C LEU A 107 0.40 -3.30 -11.92
N VAL A 108 0.27 -4.11 -12.99
CA VAL A 108 1.35 -4.33 -13.95
C VAL A 108 1.70 -3.03 -14.66
N GLU A 109 0.68 -2.33 -15.19
CA GLU A 109 0.85 -1.04 -15.86
C GLU A 109 1.51 -0.02 -14.93
N LEU A 110 1.09 0.07 -13.66
CA LEU A 110 1.70 0.95 -12.68
C LEU A 110 3.18 0.62 -12.44
N THR A 111 3.55 -0.66 -12.45
CA THR A 111 4.94 -1.11 -12.23
C THR A 111 5.85 -0.73 -13.40
N ASP A 112 5.31 -0.77 -14.63
CA ASP A 112 6.05 -0.45 -15.84
C ASP A 112 6.01 1.06 -16.18
N THR A 113 5.14 1.83 -15.50
CA THR A 113 4.99 3.27 -15.72
C THR A 113 6.19 4.05 -15.18
N THR A 114 6.91 4.73 -16.07
CA THR A 114 8.02 5.62 -15.70
C THR A 114 7.61 7.09 -15.64
N GLU A 115 6.45 7.45 -16.21
CA GLU A 115 6.00 8.83 -16.36
C GLU A 115 4.47 8.94 -16.21
N LEU A 116 4.00 10.03 -15.60
CA LEU A 116 2.59 10.29 -15.38
C LEU A 116 2.18 11.66 -15.90
N LEU A 117 0.96 11.75 -16.43
CA LEU A 117 0.33 13.02 -16.72
C LEU A 117 -0.31 13.58 -15.44
N LEU A 118 0.29 14.63 -14.88
CA LEU A 118 -0.16 15.24 -13.63
C LEU A 118 -0.55 16.70 -13.85
N THR A 119 -1.61 17.15 -13.17
CA THR A 119 -1.98 18.58 -13.17
C THR A 119 -0.87 19.38 -12.49
N PRO A 120 -0.33 20.45 -13.12
CA PRO A 120 0.75 21.24 -12.54
C PRO A 120 0.36 21.89 -11.21
N ASP A 121 1.30 21.93 -10.27
CA ASP A 121 1.04 22.45 -8.91
C ASP A 121 0.65 23.94 -8.91
N SER A 122 1.14 24.71 -9.89
CA SER A 122 0.76 26.13 -10.07
C SER A 122 -0.72 26.37 -10.30
N LYS A 123 -1.50 25.31 -10.60
CA LYS A 123 -2.96 25.41 -10.69
C LYS A 123 -3.64 25.49 -9.35
N PHE A 124 -2.94 25.21 -8.26
CA PHE A 124 -3.44 25.34 -6.89
C PHE A 124 -3.04 26.66 -6.22
N ASP A 125 -2.07 27.41 -6.77
CA ASP A 125 -1.48 28.60 -6.12
C ASP A 125 -2.45 29.79 -5.96
N SER A 126 -3.35 30.01 -6.93
CA SER A 126 -4.28 31.15 -6.89
C SER A 126 -5.49 30.96 -7.81
N LEU A 127 -6.59 31.66 -7.51
CA LEU A 127 -7.74 31.80 -8.41
C LEU A 127 -7.61 33.11 -9.17
N VAL A 128 -7.11 33.05 -10.41
CA VAL A 128 -6.99 34.23 -11.27
C VAL A 128 -8.28 34.41 -12.07
N SER A 129 -8.87 35.61 -11.98
CA SER A 129 -10.04 36.00 -12.74
C SER A 129 -9.80 37.29 -13.52
N LYS A 130 -10.36 37.38 -14.72
CA LYS A 130 -10.33 38.56 -15.58
C LYS A 130 -11.75 39.06 -15.84
N THR A 131 -12.03 40.29 -15.46
CA THR A 131 -13.30 40.96 -15.75
C THR A 131 -13.15 41.93 -16.92
N VAL A 132 -14.23 42.11 -17.69
CA VAL A 132 -14.36 43.20 -18.66
C VAL A 132 -15.56 44.04 -18.25
N ILE A 133 -15.32 45.31 -17.94
CA ILE A 133 -16.33 46.29 -17.55
C ILE A 133 -16.39 47.33 -18.65
N HIS A 134 -17.61 47.65 -19.10
CA HIS A 134 -17.86 48.73 -20.04
C HIS A 134 -18.47 49.92 -19.32
N VAL A 135 -18.05 51.10 -19.75
CA VAL A 135 -18.66 52.36 -19.35
C VAL A 135 -19.09 53.07 -20.63
N HIS A 136 -20.33 53.53 -20.66
CA HIS A 136 -20.87 54.30 -21.77
C HIS A 136 -21.46 55.61 -21.26
N GLY A 137 -21.23 56.69 -22.01
CA GLY A 137 -21.69 58.03 -21.66
C GLY A 137 -21.01 58.64 -20.43
N ASN A 138 -21.77 59.44 -19.69
CA ASN A 138 -21.31 60.16 -18.51
C ASN A 138 -21.65 59.38 -17.23
N ALA A 139 -20.62 58.88 -16.55
CA ALA A 139 -20.77 58.18 -15.27
C ALA A 139 -21.45 59.02 -14.18
N ALA A 140 -21.34 60.35 -14.24
CA ALA A 140 -22.03 61.24 -13.30
C ALA A 140 -23.56 61.19 -13.45
N SER A 141 -24.08 60.78 -14.60
CA SER A 141 -25.53 60.68 -14.85
C SER A 141 -26.14 59.37 -14.34
N MET A 142 -25.34 58.41 -13.88
CA MET A 142 -25.85 57.16 -13.34
C MET A 142 -26.45 57.38 -11.94
N THR A 143 -27.66 56.89 -11.71
CA THR A 143 -28.37 57.12 -10.43
C THR A 143 -29.07 55.89 -9.88
N THR A 144 -29.07 54.78 -10.62
CA THR A 144 -29.83 53.60 -10.23
C THR A 144 -29.23 52.32 -10.81
N ALA A 145 -29.56 51.20 -10.18
CA ALA A 145 -29.42 49.89 -10.78
C ALA A 145 -30.64 49.55 -11.65
N THR A 146 -30.43 48.81 -12.73
CA THR A 146 -31.50 48.38 -13.63
C THR A 146 -32.24 47.16 -13.12
N THR A 147 -33.47 46.95 -13.58
CA THR A 147 -34.33 45.83 -13.14
C THR A 147 -34.16 44.56 -13.98
N THR A 148 -33.56 44.63 -15.16
CA THR A 148 -33.57 43.52 -16.13
C THR A 148 -32.21 42.91 -16.45
N ASP A 149 -31.13 43.69 -16.54
CA ASP A 149 -29.84 43.19 -17.06
C ASP A 149 -28.65 43.36 -16.09
N ASN A 150 -28.92 43.44 -14.77
CA ASN A 150 -27.91 43.43 -13.70
C ASN A 150 -26.73 44.41 -13.90
N PHE A 151 -27.05 45.67 -14.24
CA PHE A 151 -26.07 46.74 -14.42
C PHE A 151 -26.57 48.07 -13.81
N CYS A 152 -25.74 49.10 -13.82
CA CYS A 152 -26.14 50.43 -13.34
C CYS A 152 -26.23 51.44 -14.48
N SER A 153 -27.26 52.28 -14.44
CA SER A 153 -27.54 53.26 -15.49
C SER A 153 -28.19 54.53 -14.94
N GLN A 154 -28.67 55.37 -15.85
CA GLN A 154 -29.46 56.56 -15.51
C GLN A 154 -30.89 56.21 -15.08
N ASN A 155 -31.56 55.25 -15.73
CA ASN A 155 -32.93 54.85 -15.41
C ASN A 155 -33.06 53.34 -15.16
N ALA A 156 -33.89 52.96 -14.19
CA ALA A 156 -34.03 51.56 -13.79
C ALA A 156 -34.58 50.63 -14.90
N VAL A 157 -35.25 51.21 -15.89
CA VAL A 157 -35.87 50.52 -17.04
C VAL A 157 -34.95 50.43 -18.26
N ASP A 158 -33.75 51.03 -18.21
CA ASP A 158 -32.82 50.97 -19.33
C ASP A 158 -32.37 49.52 -19.59
N THR A 159 -32.15 49.18 -20.86
CA THR A 159 -31.55 47.91 -21.28
C THR A 159 -30.10 48.12 -21.73
N LEU A 160 -29.31 47.03 -21.78
CA LEU A 160 -27.93 47.11 -22.30
C LEU A 160 -27.81 47.74 -23.70
N ALA A 161 -28.84 47.63 -24.53
CA ALA A 161 -28.86 48.16 -25.89
C ALA A 161 -29.27 49.64 -25.99
N THR A 162 -29.93 50.18 -24.97
CA THR A 162 -30.58 51.51 -25.03
C THR A 162 -29.98 52.53 -24.06
N ALA A 163 -29.30 52.07 -23.01
CA ALA A 163 -28.73 52.92 -21.98
C ALA A 163 -27.68 53.89 -22.54
N GLN A 164 -27.93 55.20 -22.39
CA GLN A 164 -27.01 56.25 -22.84
C GLN A 164 -25.91 56.56 -21.82
N ASN A 165 -26.15 56.28 -20.54
CA ASN A 165 -25.20 56.46 -19.45
C ASN A 165 -25.23 55.22 -18.56
N ALA A 166 -24.20 54.37 -18.63
CA ALA A 166 -24.21 53.08 -17.95
C ALA A 166 -22.81 52.53 -17.63
N VAL A 167 -22.76 51.68 -16.61
CA VAL A 167 -21.63 50.79 -16.31
C VAL A 167 -22.17 49.36 -16.23
N ALA A 168 -21.59 48.46 -17.01
CA ALA A 168 -22.00 47.07 -17.07
C ALA A 168 -20.81 46.11 -17.07
N LEU A 169 -20.96 45.00 -16.36
CA LEU A 169 -20.03 43.87 -16.45
C LEU A 169 -20.40 43.04 -17.69
N GLN A 170 -19.47 42.89 -18.64
CA GLN A 170 -19.69 42.06 -19.82
C GLN A 170 -19.32 40.59 -19.55
N THR A 171 -18.16 40.34 -18.96
CA THR A 171 -17.70 38.97 -18.67
C THR A 171 -16.83 38.92 -17.41
N LEU A 172 -16.88 37.79 -16.71
CA LEU A 172 -15.90 37.36 -15.70
C LEU A 172 -15.31 36.02 -16.15
N LYS A 173 -14.06 35.99 -16.62
CA LYS A 173 -13.39 34.76 -17.00
C LYS A 173 -12.46 34.27 -15.89
N LEU A 174 -12.60 33.00 -15.50
CA LEU A 174 -11.59 32.33 -14.68
C LEU A 174 -10.47 31.80 -15.57
N GLU A 175 -9.23 31.81 -15.08
CA GLU A 175 -8.13 31.14 -15.76
C GLU A 175 -8.44 29.65 -15.91
N THR A 176 -8.29 29.14 -17.13
CA THR A 176 -8.53 27.73 -17.40
C THR A 176 -7.48 26.84 -16.74
N ILE A 177 -7.92 25.66 -16.34
CA ILE A 177 -7.02 24.59 -15.91
C ILE A 177 -6.19 24.21 -17.15
N LYS A 178 -4.85 24.28 -17.02
CA LYS A 178 -3.95 23.82 -18.09
C LYS A 178 -4.03 22.30 -18.16
N GLN A 179 -3.77 21.76 -19.35
CA GLN A 179 -3.68 20.32 -19.52
C GLN A 179 -2.62 19.72 -18.58
N PRO A 180 -2.84 18.49 -18.08
CA PRO A 180 -1.82 17.75 -17.36
C PRO A 180 -0.50 17.72 -18.13
N ALA A 181 0.61 17.83 -17.40
CA ALA A 181 1.95 17.76 -17.94
C ALA A 181 2.61 16.45 -17.51
N GLN A 182 3.52 15.96 -18.34
CA GLN A 182 4.28 14.76 -18.05
C GLN A 182 5.26 15.01 -16.90
N GLY A 183 5.27 14.11 -15.93
CA GLY A 183 6.17 14.11 -14.79
C GLY A 183 6.80 12.73 -14.61
N ALA A 184 8.12 12.70 -14.46
CA ALA A 184 8.85 11.47 -14.25
C ALA A 184 8.56 10.86 -12.85
N MET A 185 8.37 9.55 -12.82
CA MET A 185 8.29 8.75 -11.59
C MET A 185 9.66 8.25 -11.13
N THR A 186 10.59 8.07 -12.08
CA THR A 186 11.94 7.57 -11.81
C THR A 186 13.02 8.57 -12.25
N LYS A 187 14.18 8.48 -11.60
CA LYS A 187 15.41 9.18 -11.95
C LYS A 187 16.21 8.29 -12.89
N GLN A 188 16.44 8.77 -14.11
CA GLN A 188 17.38 8.14 -15.03
C GLN A 188 18.84 8.47 -14.63
N PRO A 189 19.80 7.56 -14.90
CA PRO A 189 19.66 6.22 -15.49
C PRO A 189 19.38 5.11 -14.46
N ALA A 190 19.38 5.43 -13.17
CA ALA A 190 19.33 4.42 -12.09
C ALA A 190 17.95 3.80 -11.85
N ASN A 191 16.92 4.26 -12.56
CA ASN A 191 15.50 3.89 -12.39
C ASN A 191 14.98 3.96 -10.93
N ASN A 192 15.66 4.74 -10.07
CA ASN A 192 15.25 4.97 -8.69
C ASN A 192 14.06 5.93 -8.64
N CYS A 193 13.20 5.81 -7.64
CA CYS A 193 12.09 6.77 -7.49
C CYS A 193 12.57 8.21 -7.35
N VAL A 194 11.78 9.14 -7.88
CA VAL A 194 12.00 10.58 -7.65
C VAL A 194 11.91 10.90 -6.16
N ASP A 195 12.76 11.83 -5.70
CA ASP A 195 12.83 12.23 -4.30
C ASP A 195 11.90 13.41 -4.04
N ASP A 196 11.05 13.32 -3.02
CA ASP A 196 10.11 14.36 -2.61
C ASP A 196 10.57 15.16 -1.37
N SER A 197 11.81 14.96 -0.91
CA SER A 197 12.38 15.62 0.28
C SER A 197 12.19 17.14 0.30
N SER A 198 12.42 17.80 -0.83
CA SER A 198 12.27 19.25 -1.01
C SER A 198 10.84 19.77 -0.87
N GLU A 199 9.84 18.89 -0.82
CA GLU A 199 8.43 19.25 -0.78
C GLU A 199 7.72 18.72 0.47
N LYS A 200 8.41 18.01 1.36
CA LYS A 200 7.81 17.37 2.54
C LYS A 200 6.92 18.31 3.34
N ASP A 201 7.37 19.55 3.53
CA ASP A 201 6.68 20.57 4.33
C ASP A 201 5.46 21.20 3.64
N LYS A 202 5.27 20.97 2.33
CA LYS A 202 4.08 21.46 1.62
C LYS A 202 2.85 20.66 2.03
N GLU A 203 1.76 21.31 2.42
CA GLU A 203 0.50 20.61 2.69
C GLU A 203 -0.09 19.98 1.42
N LEU A 204 0.05 20.67 0.28
CA LEU A 204 -0.42 20.18 -1.01
C LEU A 204 0.29 18.88 -1.40
N MET A 205 -0.48 17.92 -1.89
CA MET A 205 0.02 16.70 -2.51
C MET A 205 0.52 17.01 -3.93
N THR A 206 1.73 17.56 -4.01
CA THR A 206 2.34 18.01 -5.27
C THR A 206 2.52 16.90 -6.30
N THR A 207 2.82 17.31 -7.54
CA THR A 207 3.21 16.40 -8.62
C THR A 207 4.38 15.49 -8.22
N LYS A 208 5.42 16.03 -7.56
CA LYS A 208 6.60 15.27 -7.11
C LYS A 208 6.25 14.26 -6.01
N LYS A 209 5.48 14.66 -5.00
CA LYS A 209 5.00 13.75 -3.94
C LYS A 209 4.17 12.61 -4.51
N THR A 210 3.32 12.92 -5.49
CA THR A 210 2.45 11.95 -6.17
C THR A 210 3.28 10.93 -6.93
N ALA A 211 4.24 11.40 -7.75
CA ALA A 211 5.14 10.55 -8.51
C ALA A 211 6.02 9.67 -7.60
N ALA A 212 6.60 10.24 -6.54
CA ALA A 212 7.40 9.50 -5.56
C ALA A 212 6.56 8.43 -4.84
N THR A 213 5.35 8.77 -4.41
CA THR A 213 4.45 7.85 -3.72
C THR A 213 4.06 6.66 -4.60
N LEU A 214 3.64 6.92 -5.84
CA LEU A 214 3.26 5.88 -6.78
C LEU A 214 4.45 4.99 -7.16
N CYS A 215 5.62 5.58 -7.39
CA CYS A 215 6.83 4.81 -7.69
C CYS A 215 7.25 3.90 -6.53
N ASN A 216 7.27 4.43 -5.30
CA ASN A 216 7.66 3.66 -4.13
C ASN A 216 6.71 2.47 -3.91
N VAL A 217 5.41 2.65 -4.16
CA VAL A 217 4.41 1.58 -4.03
C VAL A 217 4.48 0.57 -5.18
N GLY A 218 4.70 1.02 -6.42
CA GLY A 218 4.96 0.10 -7.55
C GLY A 218 6.20 -0.77 -7.31
N ASN A 219 7.20 -0.23 -6.59
CA ASN A 219 8.40 -0.96 -6.19
C ASN A 219 8.24 -1.80 -4.92
N LEU A 220 7.10 -1.72 -4.21
CA LEU A 220 6.83 -2.59 -3.07
C LEU A 220 6.56 -4.01 -3.56
N ARG A 221 7.64 -4.79 -3.68
CA ARG A 221 7.53 -6.23 -3.81
C ARG A 221 7.44 -6.83 -2.41
N LEU A 222 6.30 -7.45 -2.10
CA LEU A 222 6.19 -8.31 -0.94
C LEU A 222 7.11 -9.51 -1.22
N GLN A 223 8.34 -9.43 -0.72
CA GLN A 223 9.31 -10.50 -0.90
C GLN A 223 8.86 -11.66 -0.02
N VAL A 224 8.10 -12.57 -0.63
CA VAL A 224 7.83 -13.87 -0.06
C VAL A 224 9.14 -14.66 -0.14
N PRO A 225 9.76 -15.03 1.00
CA PRO A 225 10.94 -15.86 0.97
C PRO A 225 10.64 -17.15 0.19
N ALA A 226 11.60 -17.63 -0.61
CA ALA A 226 11.40 -18.87 -1.36
C ALA A 226 10.98 -20.01 -0.42
N THR A 227 9.99 -20.79 -0.83
CA THR A 227 9.48 -21.92 -0.05
C THR A 227 10.51 -23.04 -0.04
N VAL A 228 10.58 -23.80 1.05
CA VAL A 228 11.57 -24.88 1.21
C VAL A 228 11.50 -25.89 0.05
N GLU A 229 10.32 -26.13 -0.50
CA GLU A 229 10.08 -27.03 -1.64
C GLU A 229 10.85 -26.61 -2.91
N THR A 230 10.99 -25.31 -3.15
CA THR A 230 11.64 -24.76 -4.34
C THR A 230 13.17 -24.72 -4.25
N LEU A 231 13.73 -25.02 -3.07
CA LEU A 231 15.17 -24.90 -2.83
C LEU A 231 15.95 -26.16 -3.27
N THR A 232 17.22 -25.95 -3.59
CA THR A 232 18.21 -27.02 -3.70
C THR A 232 19.07 -27.14 -2.44
N VAL A 233 19.79 -28.25 -2.29
CA VAL A 233 20.77 -28.42 -1.20
C VAL A 233 21.89 -27.38 -1.29
N GLY A 234 22.33 -27.00 -2.49
CA GLY A 234 23.32 -25.94 -2.70
C GLY A 234 22.82 -24.59 -2.16
N GLN A 235 21.53 -24.28 -2.34
CA GLN A 235 20.93 -23.07 -1.79
C GLN A 235 20.80 -23.13 -0.26
N LEU A 236 20.48 -24.30 0.32
CA LEU A 236 20.51 -24.49 1.79
C LEU A 236 21.89 -24.24 2.38
N LYS A 237 22.95 -24.68 1.70
CA LYS A 237 24.33 -24.47 2.13
C LYS A 237 24.65 -22.97 2.18
N ALA A 238 24.26 -22.23 1.15
CA ALA A 238 24.47 -20.79 1.07
C ALA A 238 23.64 -20.00 2.10
N ASP A 239 22.55 -20.58 2.63
CA ASP A 239 21.67 -19.93 3.60
C ASP A 239 22.32 -19.89 5.01
N SER A 240 22.71 -18.69 5.44
CA SER A 240 23.33 -18.45 6.75
C SER A 240 22.42 -18.82 7.92
N SER A 241 21.10 -18.71 7.74
CA SER A 241 20.12 -19.09 8.75
C SER A 241 20.05 -20.61 8.91
N PHE A 242 20.12 -21.32 7.78
CA PHE A 242 20.12 -22.78 7.81
C PHE A 242 21.37 -23.36 8.47
N LYS A 243 22.54 -22.71 8.31
CA LYS A 243 23.76 -23.09 9.03
C LYS A 243 23.54 -23.09 10.55
N ASN A 244 22.88 -22.06 11.10
CA ASN A 244 22.57 -22.00 12.53
C ASN A 244 21.58 -23.09 12.98
N ILE A 245 20.57 -23.39 12.17
CA ILE A 245 19.62 -24.48 12.43
C ILE A 245 20.35 -25.83 12.51
N ILE A 246 21.28 -26.07 11.59
CA ILE A 246 22.06 -27.31 11.54
C ILE A 246 23.00 -27.42 12.75
N ARG A 247 23.65 -26.32 13.16
CA ARG A 247 24.48 -26.28 14.37
C ARG A 247 23.68 -26.67 15.62
N LEU A 248 22.50 -26.07 15.80
CA LEU A 248 21.62 -26.36 16.92
C LEU A 248 21.15 -27.81 16.93
N LEU A 249 20.78 -28.36 15.77
CA LEU A 249 20.32 -29.75 15.65
C LEU A 249 21.44 -30.77 15.87
N LEU A 250 22.69 -30.41 15.58
CA LEU A 250 23.85 -31.28 15.77
C LEU A 250 24.53 -31.09 17.13
N GLY A 251 24.11 -30.10 17.92
CA GLY A 251 24.73 -29.79 19.21
C GLY A 251 26.16 -29.26 19.08
N THR A 252 26.53 -28.70 17.93
CA THR A 252 27.88 -28.20 17.65
C THR A 252 27.92 -26.68 17.79
N ALA A 253 28.82 -26.15 18.63
CA ALA A 253 29.08 -24.72 18.71
C ALA A 253 29.79 -24.20 17.44
N ALA A 254 29.67 -22.91 17.16
CA ALA A 254 30.43 -22.25 16.10
C ALA A 254 31.94 -22.31 16.41
N ASP A 255 32.72 -22.85 15.49
CA ASP A 255 34.17 -23.03 15.60
C ASP A 255 34.89 -21.98 14.73
N LYS A 256 35.85 -21.22 15.26
CA LYS A 256 36.35 -20.01 14.59
C LYS A 256 37.11 -20.27 13.29
N ASP A 257 37.67 -21.46 13.10
CA ASP A 257 38.63 -21.73 12.00
C ASP A 257 38.09 -22.63 10.88
N ASP A 258 36.93 -23.29 11.03
CA ASP A 258 36.40 -24.19 9.98
C ASP A 258 34.87 -24.37 9.99
N ASP A 259 34.14 -23.44 10.61
CA ASP A 259 32.69 -23.51 10.83
C ASP A 259 31.89 -23.77 9.54
N ASP A 260 32.24 -23.05 8.48
CA ASP A 260 31.54 -23.12 7.21
C ASP A 260 31.74 -24.47 6.53
N LYS A 261 32.97 -25.01 6.55
CA LYS A 261 33.22 -26.34 5.98
C LYS A 261 32.48 -27.43 6.74
N LYS A 262 32.46 -27.36 8.08
CA LYS A 262 31.76 -28.33 8.94
C LYS A 262 30.24 -28.25 8.74
N ALA A 263 29.67 -27.05 8.68
CA ALA A 263 28.24 -26.85 8.42
C ALA A 263 27.86 -27.33 7.00
N HIS A 264 28.65 -27.01 5.98
CA HIS A 264 28.40 -27.49 4.62
C HIS A 264 28.49 -29.02 4.49
N ALA A 265 29.48 -29.64 5.15
CA ALA A 265 29.61 -31.10 5.17
C ALA A 265 28.43 -31.77 5.87
N ALA A 266 27.94 -31.19 6.97
CA ALA A 266 26.74 -31.64 7.66
C ALA A 266 25.48 -31.53 6.78
N VAL A 267 25.32 -30.42 6.05
CA VAL A 267 24.21 -30.25 5.10
C VAL A 267 24.28 -31.31 4.00
N ASN A 268 25.45 -31.57 3.41
CA ASN A 268 25.59 -32.61 2.39
C ASN A 268 25.28 -34.02 2.93
N ARG A 269 25.78 -34.33 4.13
CA ARG A 269 25.50 -35.62 4.79
C ARG A 269 24.01 -35.83 5.05
N LEU A 270 23.29 -34.76 5.39
CA LEU A 270 21.86 -34.84 5.70
C LEU A 270 21.00 -34.78 4.45
N PHE A 271 21.30 -33.96 3.47
CA PHE A 271 20.37 -33.66 2.37
C PHE A 271 20.82 -34.18 1.00
N GLY A 272 22.09 -34.51 0.82
CA GLY A 272 22.63 -35.09 -0.41
C GLY A 272 23.57 -34.14 -1.15
N SER A 273 23.51 -34.21 -2.48
CA SER A 273 24.33 -33.42 -3.39
C SER A 273 23.72 -32.03 -3.62
N ASP A 274 24.57 -31.05 -3.95
CA ASP A 274 24.17 -29.64 -4.06
C ASP A 274 23.05 -29.39 -5.10
N SER A 275 22.96 -30.21 -6.15
CA SER A 275 21.92 -30.13 -7.19
C SER A 275 20.58 -30.74 -6.78
N ASP A 276 20.52 -31.45 -5.65
CA ASP A 276 19.29 -32.13 -5.24
C ASP A 276 18.19 -31.12 -4.88
N ASN A 277 17.01 -31.29 -5.49
CA ASN A 277 15.82 -30.52 -5.16
C ASN A 277 15.18 -31.04 -3.85
N LEU A 278 14.87 -30.13 -2.93
CA LEU A 278 14.28 -30.50 -1.64
C LEU A 278 12.82 -30.93 -1.75
N GLY A 279 12.06 -30.30 -2.64
CA GLY A 279 10.69 -30.67 -2.96
C GLY A 279 10.60 -32.14 -3.32
N GLU A 280 11.30 -32.56 -4.36
CA GLU A 280 11.31 -33.94 -4.85
C GLU A 280 11.82 -34.95 -3.82
N LYS A 281 12.92 -34.64 -3.12
CA LYS A 281 13.56 -35.61 -2.22
C LYS A 281 12.88 -35.75 -0.87
N PHE A 282 12.25 -34.70 -0.36
CA PHE A 282 11.76 -34.65 1.02
C PHE A 282 10.31 -34.24 1.15
N ILE A 283 9.84 -33.23 0.40
CA ILE A 283 8.49 -32.66 0.58
C ILE A 283 7.43 -33.48 -0.16
N ASN A 284 7.63 -33.77 -1.45
CA ASN A 284 6.68 -34.51 -2.28
C ASN A 284 6.42 -35.91 -1.73
N LYS A 285 7.41 -36.51 -1.08
CA LYS A 285 7.27 -37.82 -0.41
C LYS A 285 6.33 -37.79 0.79
N LEU A 286 6.01 -36.61 1.34
CA LEU A 286 4.99 -36.49 2.39
C LEU A 286 3.59 -36.87 1.87
N SER A 287 3.34 -36.74 0.56
CA SER A 287 2.10 -37.20 -0.08
C SER A 287 1.89 -38.72 0.01
N GLU A 288 2.98 -39.48 0.14
CA GLU A 288 2.95 -40.94 0.31
C GLU A 288 2.52 -41.34 1.73
N ILE A 289 2.61 -40.41 2.70
CA ILE A 289 2.26 -40.66 4.08
C ILE A 289 0.76 -40.44 4.26
N THR A 290 0.05 -41.51 4.60
CA THR A 290 -1.36 -41.42 5.01
C THR A 290 -1.49 -41.51 6.53
N ILE A 291 -2.13 -40.52 7.12
CA ILE A 291 -2.41 -40.46 8.55
C ILE A 291 -3.87 -40.83 8.77
N LYS A 292 -4.09 -41.85 9.62
CA LYS A 292 -5.41 -42.29 10.04
C LYS A 292 -5.55 -42.14 11.55
N TYR A 293 -6.63 -41.52 12.00
CA TYR A 293 -6.94 -41.33 13.41
C TYR A 293 -8.41 -41.00 13.61
N LYS A 294 -8.91 -41.06 14.86
CA LYS A 294 -10.27 -40.65 15.19
C LYS A 294 -10.29 -39.22 15.69
N LEU A 295 -11.05 -38.35 15.04
CA LEU A 295 -11.32 -36.99 15.50
C LEU A 295 -12.78 -36.94 15.97
N SER A 296 -13.01 -36.67 17.26
CA SER A 296 -14.35 -36.63 17.86
C SER A 296 -15.20 -37.88 17.57
N GLY A 297 -14.57 -39.06 17.57
CA GLY A 297 -15.22 -40.35 17.30
C GLY A 297 -15.35 -40.73 15.82
N ALA A 298 -15.13 -39.81 14.89
CA ALA A 298 -15.17 -40.07 13.45
C ALA A 298 -13.80 -40.48 12.89
N ASP A 299 -13.77 -41.48 12.01
CA ASP A 299 -12.55 -41.87 11.31
C ASP A 299 -12.10 -40.77 10.35
N THR A 300 -10.88 -40.28 10.57
CA THR A 300 -10.24 -39.24 9.78
C THR A 300 -9.04 -39.84 9.06
N THR A 301 -8.98 -39.63 7.74
CA THR A 301 -7.84 -40.01 6.90
C THR A 301 -7.36 -38.76 6.16
N VAL A 302 -6.08 -38.42 6.28
CA VAL A 302 -5.46 -37.29 5.60
C VAL A 302 -4.09 -37.68 5.06
N LYS A 303 -3.77 -37.22 3.85
CA LYS A 303 -2.42 -37.38 3.28
C LYS A 303 -1.49 -36.28 3.83
N GLY A 304 -0.21 -36.57 3.96
CA GLY A 304 0.75 -35.66 4.59
C GLY A 304 0.89 -34.30 3.90
N ASP A 305 0.79 -34.28 2.58
CA ASP A 305 0.78 -33.07 1.74
C ASP A 305 -0.52 -32.25 1.86
N ALA A 306 -1.64 -32.91 2.16
CA ALA A 306 -2.94 -32.27 2.32
C ALA A 306 -3.18 -31.68 3.72
N ILE A 307 -2.31 -31.96 4.69
CA ILE A 307 -2.47 -31.47 6.08
C ILE A 307 -2.50 -29.94 6.14
N SER A 308 -1.65 -29.27 5.36
CA SER A 308 -1.53 -27.80 5.36
C SER A 308 -2.77 -27.09 4.80
N ALA A 309 -3.56 -27.77 3.98
CA ALA A 309 -4.77 -27.24 3.35
C ALA A 309 -6.07 -27.66 4.07
N ALA A 310 -5.99 -28.52 5.08
CA ALA A 310 -7.16 -29.10 5.74
C ALA A 310 -7.74 -28.19 6.82
N THR A 311 -9.08 -28.08 6.88
CA THR A 311 -9.81 -27.24 7.84
C THR A 311 -9.48 -27.53 9.32
N PRO A 312 -9.17 -28.78 9.75
CA PRO A 312 -8.68 -29.05 11.10
C PRO A 312 -7.15 -29.24 11.13
N ILE A 313 -6.37 -28.38 10.46
CA ILE A 313 -4.89 -28.42 10.45
C ILE A 313 -4.29 -28.55 11.86
N GLY A 314 -4.83 -27.81 12.84
CA GLY A 314 -4.38 -27.86 14.24
C GLY A 314 -4.54 -29.26 14.85
N SER A 315 -5.65 -29.94 14.56
CA SER A 315 -5.91 -31.30 15.05
C SER A 315 -4.99 -32.32 14.39
N HIS A 316 -4.71 -32.19 13.09
CA HIS A 316 -3.76 -33.05 12.38
C HIS A 316 -2.34 -32.92 12.96
N ILE A 317 -1.89 -31.69 13.18
CA ILE A 317 -0.56 -31.41 13.76
C ILE A 317 -0.49 -31.94 15.20
N ALA A 318 -1.52 -31.70 16.03
CA ALA A 318 -1.56 -32.19 17.40
C ALA A 318 -1.45 -33.72 17.46
N TYR A 319 -2.16 -34.44 16.59
CA TYR A 319 -2.06 -35.90 16.50
C TYR A 319 -0.65 -36.36 16.11
N CYS A 320 -0.01 -35.71 15.14
CA CYS A 320 1.37 -36.00 14.75
C CYS A 320 2.37 -35.81 15.90
N ILE A 321 2.21 -34.74 16.68
CA ILE A 321 3.04 -34.45 17.85
C ILE A 321 2.85 -35.54 18.91
N GLU A 322 1.60 -35.88 19.25
CA GLU A 322 1.28 -36.91 20.24
C GLU A 322 1.86 -38.27 19.84
N ARG A 323 1.69 -38.65 18.57
CA ARG A 323 2.24 -39.90 18.02
C ARG A 323 3.77 -39.93 18.11
N ASN A 324 4.45 -38.82 17.78
CA ASN A 324 5.90 -38.73 17.90
C ASN A 324 6.36 -38.80 19.36
N GLN A 325 5.67 -38.14 20.29
CA GLN A 325 5.97 -38.21 21.72
C GLN A 325 5.81 -39.62 22.28
N LYS A 326 4.73 -40.33 21.91
CA LYS A 326 4.53 -41.74 22.29
C LYS A 326 5.66 -42.62 21.77
N ALA A 327 6.04 -42.46 20.50
CA ALA A 327 7.16 -43.20 19.91
C ALA A 327 8.50 -42.90 20.61
N LEU A 328 8.73 -41.64 21.01
CA LEU A 328 9.95 -41.24 21.73
C LEU A 328 9.99 -41.86 23.14
N ARG A 329 8.88 -41.81 23.88
CA ARG A 329 8.76 -42.43 25.21
C ARG A 329 9.00 -43.94 25.15
N ALA A 330 8.50 -44.61 24.11
CA ALA A 330 8.71 -46.04 23.90
C ALA A 330 10.20 -46.36 23.60
N GLN A 331 10.90 -45.51 22.85
CA GLN A 331 12.34 -45.67 22.59
C GLN A 331 13.19 -45.51 23.86
N VAL A 332 12.91 -44.48 24.66
CA VAL A 332 13.60 -44.26 25.95
C VAL A 332 13.35 -45.41 26.93
N SER A 333 12.13 -45.96 26.93
CA SER A 333 11.79 -47.11 27.78
C SER A 333 12.46 -48.42 27.32
N ALA A 334 12.81 -48.54 26.04
CA ALA A 334 13.50 -49.71 25.49
C ALA A 334 15.03 -49.65 25.68
N GLU A 335 15.62 -48.45 25.72
CA GLU A 335 17.05 -48.25 26.02
C GLU A 335 17.39 -48.41 27.51
N ASN A 336 16.40 -48.34 28.40
CA ASN A 336 16.59 -48.49 29.83
C ASN A 336 15.61 -49.55 30.38
N PRO A 337 15.83 -50.85 30.09
CA PRO A 337 14.97 -51.89 30.61
C PRO A 337 15.03 -51.88 32.14
N GLN A 338 13.86 -51.76 32.77
CA GLN A 338 13.70 -51.85 34.22
C GLN A 338 14.40 -53.12 34.71
N ALA A 339 15.40 -52.97 35.58
CA ALA A 339 16.11 -54.10 36.16
C ALA A 339 15.10 -55.02 36.85
N SER A 340 14.96 -56.23 36.29
CA SER A 340 14.18 -57.31 36.90
C SER A 340 14.63 -57.49 38.35
N SER A 341 13.66 -57.42 39.26
CA SER A 341 13.83 -57.69 40.68
C SER A 341 14.35 -59.12 40.88
N LYS A 342 15.67 -59.29 40.97
CA LYS A 342 16.24 -60.48 41.59
C LYS A 342 15.98 -60.38 43.09
N GLN A 343 15.16 -61.30 43.60
CA GLN A 343 15.07 -61.61 45.02
C GLN A 343 16.49 -61.66 45.60
N THR A 344 16.79 -60.75 46.51
CA THR A 344 17.96 -60.77 47.39
C THR A 344 17.84 -62.01 48.27
N LYS A 345 18.76 -62.95 48.10
CA LYS A 345 19.10 -63.96 49.11
C LYS A 345 19.72 -63.24 50.30
N ASP A 346 19.16 -63.48 51.47
CA ASP A 346 19.69 -63.04 52.76
C ASP A 346 21.12 -63.57 52.99
N CYS A 347 22.03 -62.67 53.35
CA CYS A 347 23.30 -62.99 54.00
C CYS A 347 23.39 -62.23 55.33
N LYS A 348 23.00 -62.95 56.39
CA LYS A 348 23.35 -62.88 57.83
C LYS A 348 23.94 -61.58 58.43
N GLU A 349 23.29 -61.11 59.49
CA GLU A 349 23.97 -60.55 60.66
C GLU A 349 24.10 -61.64 61.74
N GLU A 350 25.34 -61.99 62.09
CA GLU A 350 25.73 -62.62 63.34
C GLU A 350 26.31 -61.47 64.19
N LYS A 351 25.82 -61.27 65.42
CA LYS A 351 26.43 -60.37 66.41
C LYS A 351 26.53 -61.11 67.74
N ASP A 352 27.68 -60.89 68.38
CA ASP A 352 28.12 -61.42 69.67
C ASP A 352 27.11 -61.32 70.81
#